data_AF-A0A8B6BD98-F1
#
_entry.id   AF-A0A8B6BD98-F1
#
_cell.length_a   1.000
_cell.length_b   1.000
_cell.length_c   1.000
_cell.angle_alpha   90.00
_cell.angle_beta   90.00
_cell.angle_gamma   90.00
#
_symmetry.space_group_name_H-M   'P 1'
#
loop_
_entity.id
_entity.type
_entity.pdbx_description
1 polymer ?
#
loop_
_entity_poly.entity_id
_entity_poly.type
_entity_poly.pdbx_seq_one_letter_code
_entity_poly.pdbx_strand_id
1 'polypeptide(L)'
;MVQKDVILKTVCLVVFMLQVTFIYVKFKPDIQMKFESNYYYNPRNNTKKPLLTLFTSWSEDKGKYICRNNTINNWNLLHENVVRILFTNDAALSYRVMSMGWKVLPITKVGTTGVPILKDMFYATMAAEDSLFYAYANGDILFTDGLIKSIKAVKKSKLGGARDLLMIGQRYDTRNVSKNEATNYYKLITAVKSRGDLHRPEGIDYFILKKTYPLHGFPDLVIGRIQIDTYLVSIAVSSSHSHVVDISKTSIAVHQVTLPGKKGVREGHSKQDTSYNVKLLESKKWYKRRGSTMCAPFYTKRSKNMTIKIKDRKTDMHIKCTENDKNKNKAND
;
A
#
# COMPACT_ATOMS: atom_id res chain seq x y z
N MET A 1 67.57 8.61 -23.39
CA MET A 1 66.19 8.48 -23.93
C MET A 1 65.16 8.08 -22.88
N VAL A 2 65.48 7.18 -21.93
CA VAL A 2 64.52 6.65 -20.94
C VAL A 2 63.85 7.71 -20.02
N GLN A 3 64.56 8.78 -19.66
CA GLN A 3 64.05 9.76 -18.68
C GLN A 3 62.97 10.72 -19.25
N LYS A 4 62.98 10.95 -20.57
CA LYS A 4 61.96 11.79 -21.24
C LYS A 4 60.62 11.06 -21.37
N ASP A 5 60.64 9.74 -21.55
CA ASP A 5 59.43 8.92 -21.68
C ASP A 5 58.68 8.75 -20.36
N VAL A 6 59.39 8.74 -19.23
CA VAL A 6 58.78 8.70 -17.90
C VAL A 6 58.06 10.02 -17.61
N ILE A 7 58.69 11.16 -17.92
CA ILE A 7 58.10 12.50 -17.72
C ILE A 7 56.84 12.65 -18.60
N LEU A 8 56.89 12.20 -19.86
CA LEU A 8 55.74 12.29 -20.76
C LEU A 8 54.55 11.44 -20.29
N LYS A 9 54.81 10.23 -19.77
CA LYS A 9 53.77 9.36 -19.20
C LYS A 9 53.16 9.94 -17.92
N THR A 10 53.97 10.52 -17.03
CA THR A 10 53.49 11.16 -15.80
C THR A 10 52.64 12.40 -16.12
N VAL A 11 53.05 13.22 -17.10
CA VAL A 11 52.29 14.39 -17.54
C VAL A 11 50.95 13.97 -18.15
N CYS A 12 50.90 12.94 -19.00
CA CYS A 12 49.65 12.42 -19.54
C CYS A 12 48.71 11.87 -18.45
N LEU A 13 49.23 11.20 -17.42
CA LEU A 13 48.42 10.67 -16.32
C LEU A 13 47.81 11.79 -15.47
N VAL A 14 48.58 12.86 -15.23
CA VAL A 14 48.10 14.04 -14.49
C VAL A 14 47.07 14.81 -15.30
N VAL A 15 47.26 14.98 -16.61
CA VAL A 15 46.26 15.62 -17.50
C VAL A 15 44.99 14.78 -17.57
N PHE A 16 45.08 13.45 -17.63
CA PHE A 16 43.92 12.57 -17.61
C PHE A 16 43.18 12.60 -16.26
N MET A 17 43.90 12.58 -15.14
CA MET A 17 43.31 12.73 -13.81
C MET A 17 42.66 14.10 -13.63
N LEU A 18 43.27 15.18 -14.13
CA LEU A 18 42.69 16.52 -14.10
C LEU A 18 41.45 16.61 -15.01
N GLN A 19 41.44 15.98 -16.18
CA GLN A 19 40.25 15.92 -17.04
C GLN A 19 39.13 15.08 -16.43
N VAL A 20 39.42 13.92 -15.83
CA VAL A 20 38.44 13.11 -15.12
C VAL A 20 37.90 13.85 -13.90
N THR A 21 38.74 14.56 -13.15
CA THR A 21 38.31 15.39 -12.01
C THR A 21 37.52 16.61 -12.49
N PHE A 22 37.88 17.24 -13.61
CA PHE A 22 37.13 18.36 -14.20
C PHE A 22 35.78 17.89 -14.76
N ILE A 23 35.71 16.69 -15.34
CA ILE A 23 34.47 16.02 -15.71
C ILE A 23 33.66 15.69 -14.45
N TYR A 24 34.27 15.17 -13.38
CA TYR A 24 33.60 14.83 -12.13
C TYR A 24 33.13 16.06 -11.32
N VAL A 25 33.82 17.20 -11.45
CA VAL A 25 33.41 18.49 -10.88
C VAL A 25 32.33 19.14 -11.74
N LYS A 26 32.36 18.99 -13.09
CA LYS A 26 31.21 19.34 -13.96
C LYS A 26 30.01 18.40 -13.81
N PHE A 27 30.24 17.15 -13.44
CA PHE A 27 29.26 16.10 -13.17
C PHE A 27 29.14 15.80 -11.68
N LYS A 28 29.31 16.79 -10.81
CA LYS A 28 28.70 16.73 -9.48
C LYS A 28 27.19 16.86 -9.74
N PRO A 29 26.39 15.81 -9.56
CA PRO A 29 24.96 15.99 -9.56
C PRO A 29 24.68 16.64 -8.21
N ASP A 30 24.64 17.97 -8.17
CA ASP A 30 23.81 18.65 -7.19
C ASP A 30 22.37 18.25 -7.51
N ILE A 31 22.00 17.03 -7.11
CA ILE A 31 20.61 16.55 -7.03
C ILE A 31 20.02 17.22 -5.79
N GLN A 32 20.00 18.54 -5.82
CA GLN A 32 18.92 19.29 -5.25
C GLN A 32 17.90 19.38 -6.38
N MET A 33 17.10 18.30 -6.53
CA MET A 33 15.96 18.29 -7.44
C MET A 33 15.03 19.44 -7.05
N LYS A 34 15.24 20.60 -7.67
CA LYS A 34 14.19 21.59 -7.87
C LYS A 34 13.14 20.90 -8.74
N PHE A 35 12.08 20.43 -8.08
CA PHE A 35 10.87 20.00 -8.74
C PHE A 35 10.24 21.22 -9.43
N GLU A 36 10.71 21.54 -10.63
CA GLU A 36 9.94 22.38 -11.56
C GLU A 36 8.86 21.47 -12.18
N SER A 37 7.68 21.55 -11.57
CA SER A 37 6.47 20.85 -11.97
C SER A 37 5.98 21.38 -13.32
N ASN A 38 6.50 20.84 -14.42
CA ASN A 38 5.99 21.10 -15.78
C ASN A 38 5.05 19.99 -16.29
N TYR A 39 4.29 19.37 -15.38
CA TYR A 39 2.97 18.85 -15.74
C TYR A 39 1.95 19.90 -15.30
N TYR A 40 1.45 20.68 -16.25
CA TYR A 40 0.31 21.58 -16.04
C TYR A 40 -0.93 20.74 -15.67
N TYR A 41 -1.06 20.41 -14.39
CA TYR A 41 -2.35 20.19 -13.78
C TYR A 41 -3.07 21.54 -13.82
N ASN A 42 -4.08 21.64 -14.68
CA ASN A 42 -4.97 22.80 -14.72
C ASN A 42 -5.74 22.86 -13.38
N PRO A 43 -5.43 23.77 -12.44
CA PRO A 43 -6.07 23.81 -11.12
C PRO A 43 -7.47 24.44 -11.19
N ARG A 44 -7.85 24.98 -12.36
CA ARG A 44 -9.10 25.71 -12.54
C ARG A 44 -10.20 24.74 -12.95
N ASN A 45 -10.75 24.00 -11.97
CA ASN A 45 -12.19 23.65 -11.88
C ASN A 45 -12.58 22.56 -10.86
N ASN A 46 -11.69 22.01 -10.02
CA ASN A 46 -12.12 21.07 -8.99
C ASN A 46 -11.83 21.59 -7.57
N THR A 47 -12.73 22.44 -7.07
CA THR A 47 -12.75 22.95 -5.69
C THR A 47 -13.01 21.87 -4.62
N LYS A 48 -13.06 20.59 -5.01
CA LYS A 48 -13.34 19.47 -4.10
C LYS A 48 -12.06 18.71 -3.76
N LYS A 49 -11.76 18.68 -2.46
CA LYS A 49 -10.77 17.81 -1.83
C LYS A 49 -10.85 16.37 -2.38
N PRO A 50 -9.73 15.76 -2.81
CA PRO A 50 -9.75 14.37 -3.28
C PRO A 50 -10.36 13.41 -2.26
N LEU A 51 -11.09 12.42 -2.75
CA LEU A 51 -11.73 11.42 -1.91
C LEU A 51 -10.68 10.51 -1.28
N LEU A 52 -9.67 10.10 -2.06
CA LEU A 52 -8.70 9.10 -1.67
C LEU A 52 -7.31 9.47 -2.20
N THR A 53 -6.28 9.39 -1.36
CA THR A 53 -4.92 9.18 -1.84
C THR A 53 -4.54 7.72 -1.64
N LEU A 54 -4.33 6.99 -2.74
CA LEU A 54 -3.96 5.60 -2.77
C LEU A 54 -2.47 5.48 -3.10
N PHE A 55 -1.70 4.85 -2.24
CA PHE A 55 -0.26 4.78 -2.36
C PHE A 55 0.27 3.37 -2.11
N THR A 56 1.48 3.14 -2.62
CA THR A 56 2.15 1.84 -2.59
C THR A 56 3.66 2.02 -2.80
N SER A 57 4.41 0.93 -2.80
CA SER A 57 5.84 0.91 -3.11
C SER A 57 6.24 -0.41 -3.74
N TRP A 58 7.22 -0.34 -4.64
CA TRP A 58 7.97 -1.50 -5.13
C TRP A 58 9.31 -1.04 -5.73
N SER A 59 10.29 -1.93 -5.74
CA SER A 59 11.54 -1.78 -6.52
C SER A 59 11.35 -2.35 -7.93
N GLU A 60 12.19 -2.01 -8.91
CA GLU A 60 12.18 -2.71 -10.20
C GLU A 60 12.41 -4.22 -10.05
N ASP A 61 11.62 -5.01 -10.79
CA ASP A 61 11.67 -6.48 -10.82
C ASP A 61 11.03 -6.95 -12.13
N LYS A 62 11.84 -7.55 -13.01
CA LYS A 62 11.41 -8.04 -14.33
C LYS A 62 10.32 -9.10 -14.20
N GLY A 63 10.36 -9.95 -13.17
CA GLY A 63 9.36 -10.99 -12.92
C GLY A 63 8.01 -10.43 -12.47
N LYS A 64 7.97 -9.17 -11.99
CA LYS A 64 6.75 -8.48 -11.56
C LYS A 64 6.32 -7.34 -12.48
N TYR A 65 7.03 -7.13 -13.59
CA TYR A 65 6.76 -6.04 -14.52
C TYR A 65 5.31 -6.03 -15.01
N ILE A 66 4.80 -7.18 -15.46
CA ILE A 66 3.42 -7.31 -15.95
C ILE A 66 2.42 -6.92 -14.86
N CYS A 67 2.58 -7.45 -13.64
CA CYS A 67 1.65 -7.16 -12.54
C CYS A 67 1.65 -5.71 -12.11
N ARG A 68 2.81 -5.07 -12.04
CA ARG A 68 2.91 -3.65 -11.68
C ARG A 68 2.36 -2.76 -12.76
N ASN A 69 2.60 -3.09 -14.02
CA ASN A 69 1.99 -2.37 -15.14
C ASN A 69 0.45 -2.54 -15.12
N ASN A 70 -0.05 -3.74 -14.83
CA ASN A 70 -1.48 -3.96 -14.59
C ASN A 70 -2.01 -3.09 -13.44
N THR A 71 -1.30 -3.00 -12.32
CA THR A 71 -1.68 -2.14 -11.17
C THR A 71 -1.75 -0.67 -11.57
N ILE A 72 -0.73 -0.15 -12.27
CA ILE A 72 -0.71 1.25 -12.73
C ILE A 72 -1.93 1.55 -13.60
N ASN A 73 -2.20 0.70 -14.59
CA ASN A 73 -3.33 0.89 -15.49
C ASN A 73 -4.68 0.68 -14.80
N ASN A 74 -4.81 -0.29 -13.90
CA ASN A 74 -6.04 -0.56 -13.16
C ASN A 74 -6.41 0.59 -12.21
N TRP A 75 -5.45 1.14 -11.49
CA TRP A 75 -5.73 2.24 -10.56
C TRP A 75 -6.04 3.54 -11.30
N ASN A 76 -5.56 3.70 -12.54
CA ASN A 76 -5.98 4.81 -13.41
C ASN A 76 -7.46 4.74 -13.80
N LEU A 77 -8.11 3.57 -13.70
CA LEU A 77 -9.56 3.44 -13.87
C LEU A 77 -10.36 3.94 -12.66
N LEU A 78 -9.73 4.15 -11.50
CA LEU A 78 -10.38 4.72 -10.32
C LEU A 78 -10.56 6.23 -10.56
N HIS A 79 -11.44 6.56 -11.51
CA HIS A 79 -11.67 7.91 -12.01
C HIS A 79 -12.13 8.88 -10.91
N GLU A 80 -11.85 10.17 -11.14
CA GLU A 80 -12.24 11.37 -10.38
C GLU A 80 -12.13 11.28 -8.85
N ASN A 81 -11.21 12.09 -8.32
CA ASN A 81 -10.93 12.28 -6.89
C ASN A 81 -10.08 11.19 -6.22
N VAL A 82 -9.24 10.47 -6.99
CA VAL A 82 -8.19 9.60 -6.43
C VAL A 82 -6.82 10.14 -6.80
N VAL A 83 -5.96 10.43 -5.83
CA VAL A 83 -4.53 10.67 -6.06
C VAL A 83 -3.81 9.32 -5.95
N ARG A 84 -2.87 9.06 -6.85
CA ARG A 84 -2.07 7.82 -6.85
C ARG A 84 -0.60 8.16 -6.61
N ILE A 85 0.04 7.49 -5.65
CA ILE A 85 1.44 7.72 -5.30
C ILE A 85 2.22 6.41 -5.33
N LEU A 86 3.37 6.43 -6.00
CA LEU A 86 4.39 5.41 -5.83
C LEU A 86 5.52 5.94 -4.95
N PHE A 87 5.87 5.20 -3.90
CA PHE A 87 7.09 5.42 -3.14
C PHE A 87 8.26 4.65 -3.75
N THR A 88 9.27 5.36 -4.25
CA THR A 88 10.48 4.79 -4.82
C THR A 88 11.63 5.80 -4.81
N ASN A 89 12.87 5.32 -4.73
CA ASN A 89 14.09 6.12 -4.95
C ASN A 89 14.75 5.79 -6.31
N ASP A 90 14.14 4.93 -7.12
CA ASP A 90 14.62 4.59 -8.47
C ASP A 90 14.15 5.65 -9.48
N ALA A 91 15.10 6.33 -10.12
CA ALA A 91 14.82 7.43 -11.04
C ALA A 91 14.08 7.00 -12.32
N ALA A 92 14.42 5.82 -12.88
CA ALA A 92 13.81 5.33 -14.11
C ALA A 92 12.35 4.89 -13.87
N LEU A 93 12.12 4.19 -12.76
CA LEU A 93 10.78 3.83 -12.30
C LEU A 93 9.95 5.07 -11.96
N SER A 94 10.56 6.07 -11.32
CA SER A 94 9.90 7.35 -11.03
C SER A 94 9.42 8.02 -12.32
N TYR A 95 10.31 8.19 -13.29
CA TYR A 95 9.98 8.81 -14.58
C TYR A 95 8.85 8.06 -15.30
N ARG A 96 8.92 6.72 -15.35
CA ARG A 96 7.91 5.88 -15.99
C ARG A 96 6.54 6.00 -15.34
N VAL A 97 6.48 6.10 -14.01
CA VAL A 97 5.21 6.14 -13.28
C VAL A 97 4.60 7.54 -13.31
N MET A 98 5.45 8.58 -13.28
CA MET A 98 5.01 9.97 -13.48
C MET A 98 4.41 10.19 -14.85
N SER A 99 5.00 9.65 -15.92
CA SER A 99 4.45 9.75 -17.28
C SER A 99 3.10 9.03 -17.45
N MET A 100 2.75 8.13 -16.53
CA MET A 100 1.45 7.45 -16.46
C MET A 100 0.44 8.15 -15.51
N GLY A 101 0.74 9.37 -15.06
CA GLY A 101 -0.18 10.22 -14.30
C GLY A 101 -0.21 9.94 -12.79
N TRP A 102 0.77 9.22 -12.27
CA TRP A 102 0.95 9.03 -10.82
C TRP A 102 1.92 10.07 -10.26
N LYS A 103 1.75 10.40 -8.98
CA LYS A 103 2.77 11.13 -8.21
C LYS A 103 3.82 10.15 -7.69
N VAL A 104 5.01 10.65 -7.39
CA VAL A 104 6.10 9.88 -6.79
C VAL A 104 6.57 10.60 -5.53
N LEU A 105 6.79 9.83 -4.46
CA LEU A 105 7.43 10.31 -3.23
C LEU A 105 8.67 9.47 -2.94
N PRO A 106 9.73 10.07 -2.37
CA PRO A 106 10.93 9.32 -1.99
C PRO A 106 10.65 8.42 -0.78
N ILE A 107 11.37 7.31 -0.70
CA ILE A 107 11.44 6.46 0.49
C ILE A 107 12.50 7.07 1.41
N THR A 108 12.07 7.65 2.53
CA THR A 108 12.95 8.32 3.51
C THR A 108 13.18 7.51 4.78
N LYS A 109 12.32 6.51 5.06
CA LYS A 109 12.38 5.66 6.26
C LYS A 109 12.20 4.19 5.86
N VAL A 110 13.13 3.37 6.30
CA VAL A 110 13.22 1.94 5.98
C VAL A 110 13.57 1.14 7.22
N GLY A 111 13.16 -0.13 7.25
CA GLY A 111 13.68 -1.09 8.22
C GLY A 111 15.12 -1.49 7.90
N THR A 112 15.66 -2.44 8.68
CA THR A 112 17.08 -2.85 8.61
C THR A 112 17.53 -3.35 7.24
N THR A 113 16.60 -3.75 6.37
CA THR A 113 16.90 -4.30 5.04
C THR A 113 16.37 -3.45 3.89
N GLY A 114 16.19 -2.16 4.12
CA GLY A 114 15.85 -1.19 3.07
C GLY A 114 14.38 -1.22 2.64
N VAL A 115 13.55 -2.01 3.30
CA VAL A 115 12.11 -2.08 3.02
C VAL A 115 11.39 -0.90 3.69
N PRO A 116 10.50 -0.17 2.98
CA PRO A 116 9.80 0.99 3.54
C PRO A 116 8.95 0.68 4.77
N ILE A 117 8.95 1.60 5.73
CA ILE A 117 8.10 1.53 6.92
C ILE A 117 6.71 2.10 6.60
N LEU A 118 5.65 1.32 6.90
CA LEU A 118 4.28 1.64 6.51
C LEU A 118 3.76 2.96 7.11
N LYS A 119 4.00 3.20 8.40
CA LYS A 119 3.48 4.41 9.07
C LYS A 119 4.12 5.69 8.52
N ASP A 120 5.40 5.65 8.16
CA ASP A 120 6.11 6.78 7.58
C ASP A 120 5.60 7.11 6.17
N MET A 121 5.27 6.07 5.38
CA MET A 121 4.60 6.28 4.09
C MET A 121 3.24 6.96 4.25
N PHE A 122 2.46 6.59 5.28
CA PHE A 122 1.21 7.29 5.60
C PHE A 122 1.46 8.76 5.97
N TYR A 123 2.41 9.05 6.85
CA TYR A 123 2.73 10.43 7.24
C TYR A 123 3.20 11.28 6.06
N ALA A 124 4.11 10.78 5.25
CA ALA A 124 4.58 11.46 4.04
C ALA A 124 3.42 11.73 3.06
N THR A 125 2.53 10.75 2.89
CA THR A 125 1.33 10.92 2.06
C THR A 125 0.39 11.99 2.61
N MET A 126 0.13 11.99 3.93
CA MET A 126 -0.75 12.96 4.60
C MET A 126 -0.19 14.39 4.62
N ALA A 127 1.14 14.52 4.52
CA ALA A 127 1.83 15.80 4.37
C ALA A 127 1.76 16.31 2.92
N ALA A 128 1.91 15.42 1.94
CA ALA A 128 1.91 15.78 0.52
C ALA A 128 0.52 16.05 -0.06
N GLU A 129 -0.51 15.33 0.40
CA GLU A 129 -1.86 15.42 -0.16
C GLU A 129 -2.90 15.67 0.92
N ASP A 130 -3.81 16.62 0.66
CA ASP A 130 -4.99 16.82 1.50
C ASP A 130 -6.16 16.02 0.94
N SER A 131 -6.32 14.75 1.35
CA SER A 131 -7.41 13.87 0.93
C SER A 131 -8.35 13.54 2.09
N LEU A 132 -9.58 13.11 1.79
CA LEU A 132 -10.52 12.66 2.82
C LEU A 132 -10.10 11.33 3.45
N PHE A 133 -9.56 10.43 2.62
CA PHE A 133 -9.04 9.13 3.03
C PHE A 133 -7.66 8.90 2.42
N TYR A 134 -6.88 8.06 3.07
CA TYR A 134 -5.54 7.65 2.68
C TYR A 134 -5.49 6.14 2.69
N ALA A 135 -4.98 5.52 1.64
CA ALA A 135 -4.89 4.08 1.53
C ALA A 135 -3.50 3.62 1.15
N TYR A 136 -2.99 2.66 1.91
CA TYR A 136 -1.93 1.79 1.44
C TYR A 136 -2.55 0.56 0.77
N ALA A 137 -1.98 0.11 -0.33
CA ALA A 137 -2.22 -1.23 -0.88
C ALA A 137 -0.92 -1.84 -1.41
N ASN A 138 -0.78 -3.16 -1.35
CA ASN A 138 0.34 -3.84 -2.02
C ASN A 138 0.32 -3.57 -3.53
N GLY A 139 1.51 -3.48 -4.14
CA GLY A 139 1.70 -3.07 -5.54
C GLY A 139 1.19 -4.05 -6.60
N ASP A 140 0.67 -5.20 -6.20
CA ASP A 140 0.09 -6.24 -7.03
C ASP A 140 -1.42 -6.42 -6.83
N ILE A 141 -2.06 -5.52 -6.08
CA ILE A 141 -3.51 -5.50 -5.86
C ILE A 141 -4.22 -4.65 -6.93
N LEU A 142 -5.19 -5.25 -7.60
CA LEU A 142 -6.13 -4.59 -8.50
C LEU A 142 -7.46 -4.36 -7.77
N PHE A 143 -8.15 -3.28 -8.11
CA PHE A 143 -9.48 -2.96 -7.58
C PHE A 143 -10.51 -2.86 -8.70
N THR A 144 -11.77 -3.08 -8.35
CA THR A 144 -12.91 -2.62 -9.14
C THR A 144 -13.39 -1.26 -8.65
N ASP A 145 -14.32 -0.63 -9.38
CA ASP A 145 -15.02 0.59 -8.93
C ASP A 145 -15.77 0.42 -7.59
N GLY A 146 -15.95 -0.83 -7.15
CA GLY A 146 -16.42 -1.19 -5.82
C GLY A 146 -15.68 -0.45 -4.72
N LEU A 147 -14.36 -0.30 -4.81
CA LEU A 147 -13.55 0.43 -3.82
C LEU A 147 -14.08 1.85 -3.57
N ILE A 148 -14.24 2.62 -4.65
CA ILE A 148 -14.69 4.01 -4.57
C ILE A 148 -16.15 4.10 -4.11
N LYS A 149 -17.00 3.19 -4.58
CA LYS A 149 -18.40 3.10 -4.16
C LYS A 149 -18.51 2.79 -2.65
N SER A 150 -17.67 1.90 -2.12
CA SER A 150 -17.63 1.54 -0.69
C SER A 150 -17.16 2.72 0.16
N ILE A 151 -16.06 3.39 -0.22
CA ILE A 151 -15.56 4.58 0.49
C ILE A 151 -16.62 5.68 0.52
N LYS A 152 -17.29 5.96 -0.61
CA LYS A 152 -18.39 6.95 -0.68
C LYS A 152 -19.56 6.57 0.23
N ALA A 153 -19.91 5.29 0.32
CA ALA A 153 -20.97 4.82 1.21
C ALA A 153 -20.59 5.00 2.69
N VAL A 154 -19.38 4.60 3.08
CA VAL A 154 -18.88 4.78 4.47
C VAL A 154 -18.82 6.27 4.83
N LYS A 155 -18.32 7.12 3.93
CA LYS A 155 -18.31 8.58 4.10
C LYS A 155 -19.71 9.16 4.39
N LYS A 156 -20.75 8.68 3.70
CA LYS A 156 -22.14 9.15 3.87
C LYS A 156 -22.83 8.57 5.10
N SER A 157 -22.26 7.56 5.73
CA SER A 157 -22.83 6.92 6.92
C SER A 157 -22.44 7.66 8.20
N LYS A 158 -23.05 7.26 9.33
CA LYS A 158 -22.66 7.73 10.68
C LYS A 158 -21.15 7.58 10.98
N LEU A 159 -20.49 6.60 10.34
CA LEU A 159 -19.06 6.35 10.52
C LEU A 159 -18.16 7.36 9.80
N GLY A 160 -18.67 8.09 8.80
CA GLY A 160 -17.87 9.05 8.03
C GLY A 160 -17.29 10.18 8.88
N GLY A 161 -17.99 10.56 9.95
CA GLY A 161 -17.56 11.54 10.94
C GLY A 161 -16.57 11.01 11.98
N ALA A 162 -16.41 9.69 12.11
CA ALA A 162 -15.51 9.11 13.11
C ALA A 162 -14.06 9.61 12.92
N ARG A 163 -13.37 9.87 14.02
CA ARG A 163 -11.94 10.25 14.00
C ARG A 163 -11.08 9.06 13.61
N ASP A 164 -11.31 7.93 14.27
CA ASP A 164 -10.53 6.72 14.10
C ASP A 164 -11.35 5.75 13.27
N LEU A 165 -11.16 5.80 11.96
CA LEU A 165 -11.86 4.95 10.99
C LEU A 165 -10.84 4.18 10.16
N LEU A 166 -10.99 2.87 10.15
CA LEU A 166 -10.23 1.94 9.34
C LEU A 166 -11.18 1.13 8.44
N MET A 167 -10.96 1.16 7.13
CA MET A 167 -11.61 0.25 6.19
C MET A 167 -10.58 -0.76 5.67
N ILE A 168 -10.98 -2.02 5.63
CA ILE A 168 -10.17 -3.17 5.23
C ILE A 168 -11.00 -4.11 4.36
N GLY A 169 -10.35 -5.04 3.67
CA GLY A 169 -11.06 -6.16 3.08
C GLY A 169 -10.15 -7.29 2.65
N GLN A 170 -10.77 -8.44 2.43
CA GLN A 170 -10.16 -9.62 1.84
C GLN A 170 -9.90 -9.40 0.36
N ARG A 171 -8.91 -10.11 -0.14
CA ARG A 171 -8.59 -10.19 -1.56
C ARG A 171 -9.01 -11.54 -2.15
N TYR A 172 -9.16 -11.55 -3.47
CA TYR A 172 -9.17 -12.75 -4.28
C TYR A 172 -7.78 -12.98 -4.85
N ASP A 173 -7.23 -14.15 -4.64
CA ASP A 173 -6.00 -14.58 -5.33
C ASP A 173 -6.39 -15.07 -6.73
N THR A 174 -5.96 -14.37 -7.77
CA THR A 174 -6.30 -14.70 -9.17
C THR A 174 -5.04 -14.88 -9.99
N ARG A 175 -4.90 -16.05 -10.61
CA ARG A 175 -3.72 -16.40 -11.42
C ARG A 175 -3.79 -15.78 -12.81
N ASN A 176 -2.62 -15.41 -13.34
CA ASN A 176 -2.43 -15.01 -14.73
C ASN A 176 -3.45 -13.95 -15.18
N VAL A 177 -3.55 -12.85 -14.43
CA VAL A 177 -4.40 -11.72 -14.83
C VAL A 177 -3.75 -11.00 -16.01
N SER A 178 -4.42 -11.02 -17.16
CA SER A 178 -3.96 -10.32 -18.37
C SER A 178 -4.13 -8.81 -18.24
N LYS A 179 -3.41 -8.03 -19.06
CA LYS A 179 -3.59 -6.58 -19.15
C LYS A 179 -5.05 -6.20 -19.43
N ASN A 180 -5.70 -6.91 -20.36
CA ASN A 180 -7.08 -6.66 -20.76
C ASN A 180 -8.08 -6.88 -19.60
N GLU A 181 -7.83 -7.89 -18.75
CA GLU A 181 -8.62 -8.10 -17.54
C GLU A 181 -8.34 -7.00 -16.51
N ALA A 182 -7.07 -6.67 -16.27
CA ALA A 182 -6.70 -5.64 -15.30
C ALA A 182 -7.27 -4.25 -15.65
N THR A 183 -7.42 -3.93 -16.94
CA THR A 183 -7.92 -2.63 -17.41
C THR A 183 -9.40 -2.63 -17.78
N ASN A 184 -10.18 -3.63 -17.36
CA ASN A 184 -11.62 -3.66 -17.59
C ASN A 184 -12.33 -4.33 -16.40
N TYR A 185 -13.12 -3.57 -15.65
CA TYR A 185 -13.77 -4.09 -14.44
C TYR A 185 -14.67 -5.30 -14.69
N TYR A 186 -15.40 -5.34 -15.81
CA TYR A 186 -16.22 -6.51 -16.14
C TYR A 186 -15.35 -7.75 -16.35
N LYS A 187 -14.28 -7.64 -17.13
CA LYS A 187 -13.34 -8.75 -17.38
C LYS A 187 -12.60 -9.17 -16.11
N LEU A 188 -12.19 -8.22 -15.27
CA LEU A 188 -11.60 -8.52 -13.96
C LEU A 188 -12.55 -9.32 -13.07
N ILE A 189 -13.82 -8.90 -13.01
CA ILE A 189 -14.87 -9.62 -12.24
C ILE A 189 -15.10 -11.01 -12.83
N THR A 190 -15.14 -11.16 -14.15
CA THR A 190 -15.30 -12.46 -14.81
C THR A 190 -14.11 -13.37 -14.51
N ALA A 191 -12.88 -12.85 -14.54
CA ALA A 191 -11.67 -13.59 -14.17
C ALA A 191 -11.72 -14.06 -12.71
N VAL A 192 -12.11 -13.20 -11.78
CA VAL A 192 -12.27 -13.57 -10.37
C VAL A 192 -13.35 -14.65 -10.20
N LYS A 193 -14.48 -14.55 -10.90
CA LYS A 193 -15.53 -15.57 -10.85
C LYS A 193 -15.09 -16.91 -11.42
N SER A 194 -14.28 -16.89 -12.48
CA SER A 194 -13.86 -18.11 -13.17
C SER A 194 -12.72 -18.83 -12.46
N ARG A 195 -11.79 -18.09 -11.84
CA ARG A 195 -10.52 -18.65 -11.33
C ARG A 195 -9.91 -17.90 -10.14
N GLY A 196 -10.69 -17.06 -9.46
CA GLY A 196 -10.26 -16.34 -8.27
C GLY A 196 -10.64 -17.09 -7.00
N ASP A 197 -9.67 -17.28 -6.11
CA ASP A 197 -9.90 -17.88 -4.79
C ASP A 197 -9.99 -16.78 -3.74
N LEU A 198 -11.11 -16.69 -3.00
CA LEU A 198 -11.20 -15.74 -1.89
C LEU A 198 -10.21 -16.15 -0.80
N HIS A 199 -9.26 -15.27 -0.46
CA HIS A 199 -8.28 -15.56 0.57
C HIS A 199 -8.95 -15.66 1.95
N ARG A 200 -8.28 -16.31 2.90
CA ARG A 200 -8.72 -16.33 4.30
C ARG A 200 -8.93 -14.89 4.84
N PRO A 201 -9.78 -14.69 5.86
CA PRO A 201 -10.09 -13.37 6.43
C PRO A 201 -8.91 -12.50 6.87
N GLU A 202 -7.74 -13.10 7.10
CA GLU A 202 -6.50 -12.41 7.43
C GLU A 202 -5.76 -11.87 6.19
N GLY A 203 -6.15 -12.27 4.97
CA GLY A 203 -5.55 -11.82 3.71
C GLY A 203 -5.96 -10.41 3.34
N ILE A 204 -5.39 -9.44 4.04
CA ILE A 204 -5.70 -8.02 3.93
C ILE A 204 -4.47 -7.30 3.41
N ASP A 205 -4.50 -6.92 2.13
CA ASP A 205 -3.36 -6.27 1.48
C ASP A 205 -3.59 -4.78 1.21
N TYR A 206 -4.61 -4.21 1.85
CA TYR A 206 -4.88 -2.77 1.81
C TYR A 206 -5.56 -2.27 3.07
N PHE A 207 -5.24 -1.03 3.44
CA PHE A 207 -5.76 -0.35 4.62
C PHE A 207 -6.13 1.07 4.24
N ILE A 208 -7.36 1.48 4.52
CA ILE A 208 -7.85 2.82 4.21
C ILE A 208 -8.21 3.52 5.52
N LEU A 209 -7.62 4.67 5.76
CA LEU A 209 -7.74 5.40 7.02
C LEU A 209 -7.97 6.89 6.79
N LYS A 210 -8.41 7.58 7.83
CA LYS A 210 -8.46 9.05 7.85
C LYS A 210 -7.13 9.60 8.35
N LYS A 211 -6.83 10.87 8.02
CA LYS A 211 -5.66 11.59 8.52
C LYS A 211 -5.54 11.57 10.06
N THR A 212 -6.68 11.52 10.75
CA THR A 212 -6.79 11.48 12.21
C THR A 212 -6.50 10.12 12.84
N TYR A 213 -6.35 9.05 12.05
CA TYR A 213 -6.13 7.70 12.59
C TYR A 213 -4.80 7.63 13.37
N PRO A 214 -4.77 7.06 14.59
CA PRO A 214 -3.64 7.20 15.50
C PRO A 214 -2.47 6.25 15.16
N LEU A 215 -1.65 6.64 14.17
CA LEU A 215 -0.47 5.89 13.72
C LEU A 215 0.76 6.06 14.64
N HIS A 216 0.78 7.02 15.56
CA HIS A 216 1.97 7.36 16.36
C HIS A 216 2.48 6.18 17.20
N GLY A 217 1.57 5.40 17.79
CA GLY A 217 1.93 4.23 18.60
C GLY A 217 2.28 2.97 17.79
N PHE A 218 2.22 3.03 16.45
CA PHE A 218 2.50 1.86 15.63
C PHE A 218 4.02 1.60 15.57
N PRO A 219 4.46 0.33 15.72
CA PRO A 219 5.84 -0.05 15.46
C PRO A 219 6.24 0.25 14.01
N ASP A 220 7.55 0.26 13.76
CA ASP A 220 8.16 0.52 12.46
C ASP A 220 8.01 -0.69 11.52
N LEU A 221 6.77 -1.15 11.29
CA LEU A 221 6.49 -2.32 10.48
C LEU A 221 6.78 -2.04 9.00
N VAL A 222 7.50 -2.96 8.36
CA VAL A 222 7.88 -2.84 6.94
C VAL A 222 6.95 -3.60 6.03
N ILE A 223 6.61 -2.99 4.90
CA ILE A 223 5.64 -3.50 3.93
C ILE A 223 6.08 -4.82 3.27
N GLY A 224 5.13 -5.60 2.76
CA GLY A 224 5.43 -6.86 2.07
C GLY A 224 6.08 -7.94 2.97
N ARG A 225 5.96 -7.80 4.30
CA ARG A 225 6.34 -8.78 5.32
C ARG A 225 5.12 -9.15 6.16
N ILE A 226 5.17 -10.31 6.79
CA ILE A 226 4.00 -10.87 7.48
C ILE A 226 3.60 -10.00 8.68
N GLN A 227 2.35 -10.16 9.14
CA GLN A 227 1.79 -9.57 10.37
C GLN A 227 1.43 -8.08 10.37
N ILE A 228 1.71 -7.28 9.34
CA ILE A 228 1.15 -5.92 9.25
C ILE A 228 -0.38 -5.94 9.30
N ASP A 229 -0.95 -6.78 8.44
CA ASP A 229 -2.38 -7.00 8.27
C ASP A 229 -3.07 -7.35 9.58
N THR A 230 -2.63 -8.44 10.19
CA THR A 230 -3.20 -8.99 11.41
C THR A 230 -2.96 -8.06 12.61
N TYR A 231 -1.81 -7.41 12.70
CA TYR A 231 -1.53 -6.46 13.79
C TYR A 231 -2.41 -5.22 13.70
N LEU A 232 -2.45 -4.55 12.54
CA LEU A 232 -3.19 -3.31 12.36
C LEU A 232 -4.67 -3.50 12.68
N VAL A 233 -5.28 -4.58 12.18
CA VAL A 233 -6.68 -4.89 12.47
C VAL A 233 -6.90 -5.27 13.93
N SER A 234 -5.97 -6.02 14.55
CA SER A 234 -6.07 -6.42 15.95
C SER A 234 -6.09 -5.20 16.89
N ILE A 235 -5.18 -4.26 16.68
CA ILE A 235 -5.11 -3.01 17.46
C ILE A 235 -6.37 -2.17 17.23
N ALA A 236 -6.82 -2.05 15.97
CA ALA A 236 -8.01 -1.28 15.64
C ALA A 236 -9.28 -1.86 16.29
N VAL A 237 -9.50 -3.17 16.21
CA VAL A 237 -10.66 -3.85 16.82
C VAL A 237 -10.60 -3.84 18.35
N SER A 238 -9.40 -3.81 18.94
CA SER A 238 -9.24 -3.79 20.40
C SER A 238 -9.37 -2.38 21.00
N SER A 239 -9.43 -1.34 20.17
CA SER A 239 -9.62 0.05 20.62
C SER A 239 -11.11 0.37 20.77
N SER A 240 -11.50 0.96 21.90
CA SER A 240 -12.87 1.46 22.13
C SER A 240 -13.23 2.69 21.27
N HIS A 241 -12.24 3.35 20.66
CA HIS A 241 -12.42 4.57 19.89
C HIS A 241 -12.42 4.32 18.37
N SER A 242 -11.84 3.20 17.94
CA SER A 242 -11.65 2.88 16.52
C SER A 242 -12.87 2.18 15.93
N HIS A 243 -13.25 2.60 14.73
CA HIS A 243 -14.31 1.99 13.94
C HIS A 243 -13.67 1.23 12.78
N VAL A 244 -13.90 -0.09 12.72
CA VAL A 244 -13.36 -0.94 11.65
C VAL A 244 -14.50 -1.42 10.75
N VAL A 245 -14.36 -1.17 9.45
CA VAL A 245 -15.34 -1.54 8.42
C VAL A 245 -14.74 -2.53 7.44
N ASP A 246 -15.31 -3.73 7.37
CA ASP A 246 -15.01 -4.70 6.34
C ASP A 246 -15.74 -4.36 5.02
N ILE A 247 -14.98 -4.03 3.98
CA ILE A 247 -15.50 -3.69 2.66
C ILE A 247 -15.45 -4.85 1.65
N SER A 248 -15.05 -6.06 2.06
CA SER A 248 -14.84 -7.23 1.17
C SER A 248 -16.04 -7.55 0.27
N LYS A 249 -17.26 -7.40 0.78
CA LYS A 249 -18.49 -7.74 0.05
C LYS A 249 -18.88 -6.72 -1.02
N THR A 250 -18.23 -5.56 -1.06
CA THR A 250 -18.58 -4.48 -1.99
C THR A 250 -17.40 -3.92 -2.77
N SER A 251 -16.17 -4.12 -2.28
CA SER A 251 -14.91 -3.83 -2.97
C SER A 251 -14.19 -5.14 -3.31
N ILE A 252 -14.12 -5.46 -4.61
CA ILE A 252 -13.34 -6.61 -5.07
C ILE A 252 -11.88 -6.14 -5.19
N ALA A 253 -11.02 -6.68 -4.33
CA ALA A 253 -9.58 -6.56 -4.41
C ALA A 253 -9.00 -7.86 -4.97
N VAL A 254 -8.12 -7.78 -5.96
CA VAL A 254 -7.55 -8.93 -6.66
C VAL A 254 -6.04 -8.92 -6.54
N HIS A 255 -5.49 -9.94 -5.88
CA HIS A 255 -4.07 -10.18 -5.84
C HIS A 255 -3.64 -10.99 -7.07
N GLN A 256 -2.71 -10.42 -7.83
CA GLN A 256 -2.20 -11.03 -9.05
C GLN A 256 -1.16 -12.11 -8.74
N VAL A 257 -1.58 -13.36 -8.78
CA VAL A 257 -0.69 -14.50 -8.48
C VAL A 257 0.12 -14.86 -9.72
N THR A 258 1.43 -14.60 -9.65
CA THR A 258 2.39 -14.85 -10.75
C THR A 258 3.21 -16.13 -10.58
N LEU A 259 3.28 -16.67 -9.36
CA LEU A 259 4.03 -17.89 -9.07
C LEU A 259 3.07 -19.04 -8.71
N PRO A 260 3.40 -20.29 -9.08
CA PRO A 260 2.56 -21.43 -8.75
C PRO A 260 2.52 -21.72 -7.24
N GLY A 261 1.42 -22.35 -6.81
CA GLY A 261 1.25 -22.87 -5.45
C GLY A 261 1.20 -21.80 -4.35
N LYS A 262 1.51 -22.21 -3.11
CA LYS A 262 1.47 -21.32 -1.93
C LYS A 262 2.47 -20.16 -2.02
N LYS A 263 3.54 -20.29 -2.82
CA LYS A 263 4.59 -19.27 -2.96
C LYS A 263 4.03 -17.98 -3.57
N GLY A 264 3.26 -18.06 -4.66
CA GLY A 264 2.65 -16.86 -5.27
C GLY A 264 1.54 -16.23 -4.46
N VAL A 265 0.89 -17.00 -3.59
CA VAL A 265 -0.17 -16.50 -2.69
C VAL A 265 0.39 -15.89 -1.40
N ARG A 266 1.60 -16.29 -0.99
CA ARG A 266 2.23 -15.92 0.28
C ARG A 266 3.64 -15.38 0.06
N GLU A 267 3.83 -14.53 -0.94
CA GLU A 267 5.18 -14.08 -1.33
C GLU A 267 5.94 -13.43 -0.19
N GLY A 268 5.26 -12.65 0.67
CA GLY A 268 5.86 -12.05 1.87
C GLY A 268 6.45 -13.07 2.85
N HIS A 269 5.95 -14.32 2.86
CA HIS A 269 6.49 -15.40 3.69
C HIS A 269 7.81 -15.97 3.17
N SER A 270 8.15 -15.71 1.91
CA SER A 270 9.34 -16.24 1.23
C SER A 270 10.41 -15.18 0.96
N LYS A 271 10.21 -13.95 1.43
CA LYS A 271 11.21 -12.87 1.30
C LYS A 271 12.25 -12.96 2.41
N GLN A 272 13.44 -12.41 2.11
CA GLN A 272 14.44 -12.10 3.14
C GLN A 272 13.82 -11.25 4.24
N ASP A 273 14.14 -11.56 5.50
CA ASP A 273 13.58 -10.91 6.70
C ASP A 273 12.06 -11.00 6.82
N THR A 274 11.47 -12.10 6.35
CA THR A 274 10.05 -12.44 6.57
C THR A 274 9.61 -12.19 8.02
N SER A 275 10.48 -12.49 9.01
CA SER A 275 10.21 -12.33 10.44
C SER A 275 10.48 -10.92 11.02
N TYR A 276 10.88 -9.93 10.21
CA TYR A 276 11.19 -8.58 10.70
C TYR A 276 10.06 -8.01 11.57
N ASN A 277 8.85 -7.98 11.02
CA ASN A 277 7.67 -7.49 11.74
C ASN A 277 7.33 -8.38 12.95
N VAL A 278 7.56 -9.69 12.85
CA VAL A 278 7.31 -10.63 13.96
C VAL A 278 8.14 -10.24 15.18
N LYS A 279 9.45 -10.04 14.98
CA LYS A 279 10.38 -9.65 16.05
C LYS A 279 9.99 -8.33 16.70
N LEU A 280 9.57 -7.33 15.92
CA LEU A 280 9.09 -6.05 16.46
C LEU A 280 7.82 -6.21 17.31
N LEU A 281 6.99 -7.20 17.00
CA LEU A 281 5.70 -7.43 17.63
C LEU A 281 5.76 -8.39 18.84
N GLU A 282 6.87 -9.10 19.06
CA GLU A 282 7.06 -9.99 20.22
C GLU A 282 6.96 -9.24 21.55
N SER A 283 7.47 -8.01 21.61
CA SER A 283 7.42 -7.15 22.79
C SER A 283 6.08 -6.40 22.97
N LYS A 284 5.12 -6.58 22.05
CA LYS A 284 3.87 -5.82 22.04
C LYS A 284 2.71 -6.66 22.56
N LYS A 285 1.81 -6.05 23.33
CA LYS A 285 0.54 -6.67 23.72
C LYS A 285 -0.48 -6.49 22.60
N TRP A 286 -0.82 -7.58 21.90
CA TRP A 286 -1.86 -7.60 20.88
C TRP A 286 -2.44 -9.01 20.72
N TYR A 287 -3.60 -9.12 20.11
CA TYR A 287 -4.33 -10.39 19.99
C TYR A 287 -4.42 -10.79 18.53
N LYS A 288 -3.52 -11.67 18.07
CA LYS A 288 -3.45 -12.10 16.66
C LYS A 288 -4.79 -12.57 16.10
N ARG A 289 -5.62 -13.24 16.91
CA ARG A 289 -6.97 -13.70 16.53
C ARG A 289 -7.92 -12.58 16.12
N ARG A 290 -7.72 -11.35 16.64
CA ARG A 290 -8.51 -10.17 16.28
C ARG A 290 -8.09 -9.55 14.94
N GLY A 291 -7.01 -10.03 14.33
CA GLY A 291 -6.43 -9.53 13.09
C GLY A 291 -7.11 -10.00 11.81
N SER A 292 -8.44 -9.98 11.75
CA SER A 292 -9.24 -10.59 10.68
C SER A 292 -10.40 -9.70 10.27
N THR A 293 -10.76 -9.68 8.98
CA THR A 293 -11.95 -8.94 8.50
C THR A 293 -13.23 -9.36 9.22
N MET A 294 -13.29 -10.60 9.71
CA MET A 294 -14.45 -11.11 10.44
C MET A 294 -14.58 -10.53 11.86
N CYS A 295 -13.51 -9.94 12.38
CA CYS A 295 -13.53 -9.23 13.66
C CYS A 295 -13.97 -7.76 13.51
N ALA A 296 -14.09 -7.22 12.29
CA ALA A 296 -14.59 -5.87 12.07
C ALA A 296 -16.07 -5.76 12.51
N PRO A 297 -16.41 -4.83 13.43
CA PRO A 297 -17.78 -4.66 13.94
C PRO A 297 -18.75 -4.14 12.87
N PHE A 298 -18.25 -3.54 11.79
CA PHE A 298 -19.08 -3.10 10.68
C PHE A 298 -18.65 -3.79 9.38
N TYR A 299 -19.61 -3.96 8.47
CA TYR A 299 -19.32 -4.40 7.12
C TYR A 299 -20.25 -3.73 6.10
N THR A 300 -19.79 -3.67 4.86
CA THR A 300 -20.60 -3.17 3.75
C THR A 300 -21.37 -4.30 3.08
N LYS A 301 -22.56 -4.01 2.57
CA LYS A 301 -23.37 -4.95 1.77
C LYS A 301 -24.12 -4.19 0.68
N ARG A 302 -24.21 -4.76 -0.52
CA ARG A 302 -25.12 -4.28 -1.56
C ARG A 302 -26.57 -4.68 -1.20
N SER A 303 -27.48 -3.72 -1.19
CA SER A 303 -28.92 -3.99 -1.08
C SER A 303 -29.50 -4.44 -2.43
N LYS A 304 -30.78 -4.84 -2.44
CA LYS A 304 -31.49 -5.28 -3.66
C LYS A 304 -31.45 -4.23 -4.78
N ASN A 305 -31.51 -2.95 -4.44
CA ASN A 305 -31.40 -1.82 -5.38
C ASN A 305 -29.93 -1.39 -5.66
N MET A 306 -28.95 -2.28 -5.44
CA MET A 306 -27.52 -2.06 -5.71
C MET A 306 -26.82 -0.94 -4.92
N THR A 307 -27.50 -0.27 -3.98
CA THR A 307 -26.85 0.69 -3.07
C THR A 307 -26.00 -0.02 -2.02
N ILE A 308 -24.87 0.57 -1.65
CA ILE A 308 -24.00 0.04 -0.59
C ILE A 308 -24.48 0.58 0.76
N LYS A 309 -24.79 -0.31 1.70
CA LYS A 309 -25.14 0.02 3.08
C LYS A 309 -24.11 -0.53 4.06
N ILE A 310 -23.93 0.15 5.18
CA ILE A 310 -23.12 -0.29 6.31
C ILE A 310 -24.03 -1.04 7.28
N LYS A 311 -23.58 -2.17 7.79
CA LYS A 311 -24.30 -3.01 8.74
C LYS A 311 -23.40 -3.37 9.91
N ASP A 312 -23.99 -3.48 11.09
CA ASP A 312 -23.34 -4.03 12.26
C ASP A 312 -23.15 -5.55 12.07
N ARG A 313 -22.01 -6.07 12.47
CA ARG A 313 -21.70 -7.49 12.45
C ARG A 313 -22.10 -8.09 13.80
N LYS A 314 -23.17 -8.88 13.81
CA LYS A 314 -23.69 -9.57 15.01
C LYS A 314 -23.45 -11.09 14.98
N THR A 315 -22.45 -11.55 14.23
CA THR A 315 -22.19 -12.99 14.04
C THR A 315 -21.45 -13.59 15.23
N ASP A 316 -21.69 -14.86 15.57
CA ASP A 316 -20.97 -15.61 16.61
C ASP A 316 -19.46 -15.53 16.47
N MET A 317 -18.94 -15.44 15.25
CA MET A 317 -17.51 -15.31 15.01
C MET A 317 -16.94 -13.92 15.36
N HIS A 318 -17.75 -12.86 15.23
CA HIS A 318 -17.42 -11.53 15.74
C HIS A 318 -17.47 -11.51 17.26
N ILE A 319 -18.50 -12.14 17.84
CA ILE A 319 -18.64 -12.34 19.28
C ILE A 319 -17.40 -13.06 19.83
N LYS A 320 -16.95 -14.13 19.16
CA LYS A 320 -15.69 -14.81 19.48
C LYS A 320 -14.49 -13.86 19.40
N CYS A 321 -14.36 -13.02 18.38
CA CYS A 321 -13.26 -12.03 18.36
C CYS A 321 -13.24 -11.10 19.59
N THR A 322 -14.41 -10.80 20.16
CA THR A 322 -14.59 -9.93 21.34
C THR A 322 -14.59 -10.70 22.68
N GLU A 323 -14.89 -12.00 22.67
CA GLU A 323 -14.86 -12.89 23.84
C GLU A 323 -13.44 -13.41 24.07
N ASN A 324 -12.71 -12.71 24.95
CA ASN A 324 -11.75 -13.22 25.94
C ASN A 324 -10.83 -12.07 26.36
N ASP A 325 -11.23 -11.38 27.44
CA ASP A 325 -10.34 -10.63 28.34
C ASP A 325 -10.85 -10.68 29.80
N LYS A 326 -12.15 -10.96 30.05
CA LYS A 326 -12.70 -11.08 31.41
C LYS A 326 -12.31 -12.35 32.17
N ASN A 327 -11.93 -13.43 31.49
CA ASN A 327 -11.67 -14.74 32.13
C ASN A 327 -10.17 -15.05 32.39
N LYS A 328 -9.25 -14.12 32.12
CA LYS A 328 -7.81 -14.31 32.45
C LYS A 328 -7.37 -13.64 33.75
N ASN A 329 -8.19 -12.78 34.35
CA ASN A 329 -7.90 -12.15 35.66
C ASN A 329 -8.59 -12.90 36.83
N LYS A 330 -8.99 -14.16 36.66
CA LYS A 330 -9.61 -14.99 37.71
C LYS A 330 -8.88 -16.32 37.96
N ALA A 331 -7.65 -16.45 37.46
CA ALA A 331 -6.86 -17.67 37.60
C ALA A 331 -5.50 -17.44 38.30
N ASN A 332 -5.32 -16.28 38.94
CA ASN A 332 -4.15 -15.93 39.75
C ASN A 332 -4.54 -15.33 41.11
N ASP A 333 -5.64 -15.82 41.70
CA ASP A 333 -5.90 -15.66 43.14
C ASP A 333 -5.94 -17.06 43.77
#